data_AF-A0A535XF67-F1
#
_entry.id   AF-A0A535XF67-F1
#
_cell.length_a   1.000
_cell.length_b   1.000
_cell.length_c   1.000
_cell.angle_alpha   90.00
_cell.angle_beta   90.00
_cell.angle_gamma   90.00
#
_symmetry.space_group_name_H-M   'P 1'
#
loop_
_entity.id
_entity.type
_entity.pdbx_description
1 polymer ?
#
loop_
_entity_poly.entity_id
_entity_poly.type
_entity_poly.pdbx_seq_one_letter_code
_entity_poly.pdbx_strand_id
1 'polypeptide(L)'
;MTSAGVAARRMALRAPSLRADVVLVGVAVAVLAYLTVVPLAMLLLGAVSRGGSILDFRFTTQWLERVLTDDTSVELLFNSVIYAAGAAVVAFAVGTAVAWAVERTDVPLRSLWYGIALVPLIVPGIIHTIAWLFLLSPEIGCINVMLRAAGGPTLSAYTLPGMIWIEGLHTAPLAFVLMSAAFRTMDPSLEEAASASRANPWQTLRRVTLPLLLPVSASVLLILFVRSLEGFEVPAIIGLPGRIFVYSSRVYTALKQYPPNFGLMAAYAAVLLAICVIGLVLHRRVTRHAERFATITGKAYRPRRVELGRMRYLALAGLAAYAVVAIGLPFLVLVYTSLVPVSLMLGVSSATIVVIVTAVIAWITVRTRLPGRGLLDFLAFVPIAIPGIVMGVSLMWVYFTLPIPIYGTIWILLIAYVTRYLPYGIRSLTGGLTQIHRELEEASAAAGARWWPTFRRVTVPLLRPTLLAAWIYVFIVSLRELSAGILLYSSNSVVLAIRIFDLRENGNYTAIAALSVMMVTVLVVLVAALQRLGGRSVRES
;
A
#
# COMPACT_ATOMS: atom_id res chain seq x y z
N MET A 1 -37.59 -19.20 -47.10
CA MET A 1 -36.69 -20.08 -46.32
C MET A 1 -35.70 -20.70 -47.31
N THR A 2 -34.38 -20.69 -47.22
CA THR A 2 -33.36 -20.07 -46.34
C THR A 2 -32.02 -20.47 -46.98
N SER A 3 -31.26 -19.55 -47.58
CA SER A 3 -29.85 -19.78 -47.97
C SER A 3 -28.87 -18.80 -47.31
N ALA A 4 -29.37 -17.91 -46.44
CA ALA A 4 -28.57 -16.98 -45.63
C ALA A 4 -27.89 -17.65 -44.41
N GLY A 5 -27.91 -18.98 -44.30
CA GLY A 5 -27.46 -19.73 -43.12
C GLY A 5 -25.98 -20.11 -43.08
N VAL A 6 -25.18 -19.80 -44.11
CA VAL A 6 -23.79 -20.30 -44.22
C VAL A 6 -22.72 -19.20 -44.03
N ALA A 7 -23.12 -17.93 -43.94
CA ALA A 7 -22.18 -16.80 -43.80
C ALA A 7 -21.87 -16.39 -42.34
N ALA A 8 -22.39 -17.12 -41.34
CA ALA A 8 -21.94 -16.97 -39.94
C ALA A 8 -20.64 -17.76 -39.70
N ARG A 9 -19.64 -17.52 -40.56
CA ARG A 9 -18.30 -18.08 -40.41
C ARG A 9 -17.65 -17.37 -39.23
N ARG A 10 -17.65 -18.04 -38.07
CA ARG A 10 -16.94 -17.70 -36.83
C ARG A 10 -15.77 -16.75 -37.07
N MET A 11 -16.04 -15.46 -36.99
CA MET A 11 -15.01 -14.41 -37.08
C MET A 11 -14.45 -14.19 -35.68
N ALA A 12 -13.94 -15.27 -35.09
CA ALA A 12 -13.07 -15.16 -33.93
C ALA A 12 -11.81 -14.46 -34.41
N LEU A 13 -11.47 -13.33 -33.78
CA LEU A 13 -10.18 -12.67 -33.91
C LEU A 13 -9.09 -13.75 -33.94
N ARG A 14 -8.49 -14.02 -35.10
CA ARG A 14 -7.36 -14.95 -35.19
C ARG A 14 -6.17 -14.29 -34.49
N ALA A 15 -6.02 -14.63 -33.22
CA ALA A 15 -4.79 -14.44 -32.46
C ALA A 15 -3.62 -15.14 -33.18
N PRO A 16 -2.36 -14.79 -32.86
CA PRO A 16 -1.20 -15.54 -33.34
C PRO A 16 -1.41 -17.04 -33.05
N SER A 17 -0.89 -17.93 -33.90
CA SER A 17 -1.10 -19.38 -33.78
C SER A 17 -0.98 -19.87 -32.32
N LEU A 18 -1.90 -20.71 -31.85
CA LEU A 18 -2.06 -21.26 -30.49
C LEU A 18 -0.75 -21.64 -29.73
N ARG A 19 0.37 -21.86 -30.43
CA ARG A 19 1.69 -22.12 -29.85
C ARG A 19 2.37 -20.86 -29.29
N ALA A 20 2.28 -19.71 -29.95
CA ALA A 20 2.97 -18.48 -29.54
C ALA A 20 2.36 -17.88 -28.26
N ASP A 21 1.04 -17.92 -28.13
CA ASP A 21 0.32 -17.39 -26.97
C ASP A 21 0.59 -18.21 -25.70
N VAL A 22 0.69 -19.54 -25.82
CA VAL A 22 1.05 -20.43 -24.71
C VAL A 22 2.51 -20.24 -24.30
N VAL A 23 3.42 -20.04 -25.26
CA VAL A 23 4.82 -19.70 -24.96
C VAL A 23 4.91 -18.36 -24.24
N LEU A 24 4.16 -17.34 -24.70
CA LEU A 24 4.11 -16.04 -24.03
C LEU A 24 3.63 -16.16 -22.57
N VAL A 25 2.54 -16.90 -22.35
CA VAL A 25 2.04 -17.18 -21.00
C VAL A 25 3.08 -17.94 -20.18
N GLY A 26 3.72 -18.96 -20.75
CA GLY A 26 4.77 -19.75 -20.08
C GLY A 26 5.97 -18.90 -19.66
N VAL A 27 6.46 -18.03 -20.56
CA VAL A 27 7.54 -17.08 -20.26
C VAL A 27 7.11 -16.09 -19.17
N ALA A 28 5.91 -15.54 -19.27
CA ALA A 28 5.40 -14.61 -18.26
C ALA A 28 5.25 -15.30 -16.89
N VAL A 29 4.76 -16.54 -16.83
CA VAL A 29 4.72 -17.35 -15.60
C VAL A 29 6.12 -17.56 -15.05
N ALA A 30 7.09 -17.93 -15.88
CA ALA A 30 8.47 -18.16 -15.45
C ALA A 30 9.11 -16.88 -14.88
N VAL A 31 8.92 -15.74 -15.54
CA VAL A 31 9.40 -14.43 -15.06
C VAL A 31 8.74 -14.07 -13.73
N LEU A 32 7.42 -14.20 -13.60
CA LEU A 32 6.74 -13.90 -12.34
C LEU A 32 7.14 -14.88 -11.24
N ALA A 33 7.31 -16.17 -11.54
CA ALA A 33 7.79 -17.15 -10.57
C ALA A 33 9.20 -16.80 -10.10
N TYR A 34 10.09 -16.39 -11.01
CA TYR A 34 11.42 -15.89 -10.67
C TYR A 34 11.37 -14.65 -9.78
N LEU A 35 10.48 -13.69 -10.07
CA LEU A 35 10.38 -12.47 -9.27
C LEU A 35 9.74 -12.70 -7.90
N THR A 36 8.86 -13.70 -7.75
CA THR A 36 8.01 -13.82 -6.56
C THR A 36 8.28 -15.07 -5.73
N VAL A 37 8.37 -16.24 -6.37
CA VAL A 37 8.53 -17.53 -5.70
C VAL A 37 10.00 -17.77 -5.34
N VAL A 38 10.94 -17.43 -6.23
CA VAL A 38 12.37 -17.69 -5.99
C VAL A 38 12.89 -16.91 -4.78
N PRO A 39 12.65 -15.60 -4.60
CA PRO A 39 13.10 -14.89 -3.41
C PRO A 39 12.49 -15.51 -2.14
N LEU A 40 11.19 -15.82 -2.18
CA LEU A 40 10.52 -16.43 -1.04
C LEU A 40 11.13 -17.80 -0.68
N ALA A 41 11.39 -18.65 -1.67
CA ALA A 41 12.05 -19.93 -1.45
C ALA A 41 13.46 -19.74 -0.87
N MET A 42 14.23 -18.80 -1.41
CA MET A 42 15.59 -18.47 -0.95
C MET A 42 15.60 -17.96 0.49
N LEU A 43 14.62 -17.13 0.85
CA LEU A 43 14.43 -16.67 2.23
C LEU A 43 14.17 -17.86 3.18
N LEU A 44 13.22 -18.73 2.83
CA LEU A 44 12.84 -19.87 3.66
C LEU A 44 13.99 -20.88 3.79
N LEU A 45 14.72 -21.13 2.71
CA LEU A 45 15.93 -21.97 2.71
C LEU A 45 17.06 -21.33 3.53
N GLY A 46 17.22 -20.00 3.44
CA GLY A 46 18.19 -19.23 4.22
C GLY A 46 17.94 -19.36 5.72
N ALA A 47 16.67 -19.32 6.15
CA ALA A 47 16.26 -19.47 7.55
C ALA A 47 16.61 -20.84 8.16
N VAL A 48 16.77 -21.87 7.31
CA VAL A 48 17.19 -23.21 7.73
C VAL A 48 18.61 -23.57 7.29
N SER A 49 19.39 -22.61 6.79
CA SER A 49 20.76 -22.86 6.32
C SER A 49 21.78 -22.82 7.45
N ARG A 50 22.77 -23.74 7.45
CA ARG A 50 23.78 -23.84 8.53
C ARG A 50 24.89 -22.79 8.41
N GLY A 51 25.29 -22.44 7.20
CA GLY A 51 26.44 -21.57 6.91
C GLY A 51 26.09 -20.18 6.37
N GLY A 52 24.81 -19.78 6.34
CA GLY A 52 24.41 -18.55 5.67
C GLY A 52 24.51 -18.63 4.13
N SER A 53 24.87 -19.80 3.58
CA SER A 53 24.82 -20.15 2.16
C SER A 53 23.95 -21.38 1.98
N ILE A 54 23.00 -21.30 1.04
CA ILE A 54 22.15 -22.44 0.68
C ILE A 54 22.86 -23.44 -0.26
N LEU A 55 23.97 -23.03 -0.90
CA LEU A 55 24.73 -23.88 -1.83
C LEU A 55 25.45 -25.02 -1.12
N ASP A 56 25.61 -24.91 0.19
CA ASP A 56 26.28 -25.94 0.99
C ASP A 56 25.35 -27.11 1.33
N PHE A 57 24.04 -27.01 1.02
CA PHE A 57 22.98 -28.00 1.30
C PHE A 57 22.97 -28.53 2.75
N ARG A 58 23.52 -27.77 3.69
CA ARG A 58 23.57 -28.09 5.12
C ARG A 58 22.44 -27.35 5.82
N PHE A 59 21.44 -28.10 6.27
CA PHE A 59 20.28 -27.55 6.95
C PHE A 59 20.37 -27.65 8.48
N THR A 60 19.72 -26.71 9.17
CA THR A 60 19.63 -26.61 10.63
C THR A 60 18.34 -25.88 11.01
N THR A 61 17.78 -26.21 12.18
CA THR A 61 16.64 -25.48 12.78
C THR A 61 17.09 -24.43 13.79
N GLN A 62 18.39 -24.34 14.08
CA GLN A 62 18.94 -23.52 15.17
C GLN A 62 18.51 -22.06 15.12
N TRP A 63 18.36 -21.47 13.93
CA TRP A 63 17.96 -20.06 13.79
C TRP A 63 16.50 -19.84 14.11
N LEU A 64 15.62 -20.77 13.67
CA LEU A 64 14.21 -20.73 14.00
C LEU A 64 13.98 -20.99 15.48
N GLU A 65 14.69 -21.96 16.06
CA GLU A 65 14.68 -22.22 17.50
C GLU A 65 15.08 -20.96 18.26
N ARG A 66 16.23 -20.35 17.90
CA ARG A 66 16.72 -19.13 18.53
C ARG A 66 15.72 -17.97 18.49
N VAL A 67 15.04 -17.76 17.37
CA VAL A 67 14.01 -16.70 17.24
C VAL A 67 12.78 -16.96 18.12
N LEU A 68 12.52 -18.22 18.49
CA LEU A 68 11.38 -18.62 19.31
C LEU A 68 11.74 -18.77 20.79
N THR A 69 12.98 -19.09 21.12
CA THR A 69 13.42 -19.45 22.48
C THR A 69 14.35 -18.43 23.13
N ASP A 70 14.94 -17.48 22.39
CA ASP A 70 15.76 -16.42 23.00
C ASP A 70 14.95 -15.66 24.06
N ASP A 71 15.60 -15.18 25.12
CA ASP A 71 14.96 -14.47 26.23
C ASP A 71 14.12 -13.26 25.78
N THR A 72 14.49 -12.65 24.64
CA THR A 72 13.79 -11.49 24.07
C THR A 72 12.69 -11.85 23.06
N SER A 73 12.45 -13.14 22.78
CA SER A 73 11.51 -13.60 21.75
C SER A 73 10.06 -13.28 22.09
N VAL A 74 9.69 -13.50 23.35
CA VAL A 74 8.34 -13.20 23.86
C VAL A 74 8.07 -11.69 23.79
N GLU A 75 9.03 -10.88 24.24
CA GLU A 75 8.94 -9.42 24.18
C GLU A 75 8.84 -8.93 22.73
N LEU A 76 9.65 -9.49 21.82
CA LEU A 76 9.63 -9.16 20.39
C LEU A 76 8.26 -9.46 19.75
N LEU A 77 7.67 -10.60 20.07
CA LEU A 77 6.35 -10.99 19.59
C LEU A 77 5.28 -10.02 20.11
N PHE A 78 5.24 -9.78 21.42
CA PHE A 78 4.25 -8.87 22.01
C PHE A 78 4.42 -7.43 21.54
N ASN A 79 5.66 -6.90 21.49
CA ASN A 79 5.93 -5.57 20.96
C ASN A 79 5.42 -5.44 19.51
N SER A 80 5.67 -6.45 18.67
CA SER A 80 5.23 -6.44 17.27
C SER A 80 3.70 -6.47 17.14
N VAL A 81 3.03 -7.32 17.93
CA VAL A 81 1.57 -7.44 17.91
C VAL A 81 0.89 -6.20 18.50
N ILE A 82 1.37 -5.71 19.66
CA ILE A 82 0.83 -4.51 20.32
C ILE A 82 1.04 -3.27 19.45
N TYR A 83 2.23 -3.11 18.86
CA TYR A 83 2.51 -2.04 17.91
C TYR A 83 1.54 -2.06 16.73
N ALA A 84 1.41 -3.19 16.04
CA ALA A 84 0.58 -3.29 14.86
C ALA A 84 -0.93 -3.18 15.17
N ALA A 85 -1.40 -3.83 16.24
CA ALA A 85 -2.80 -3.77 16.66
C ALA A 85 -3.17 -2.38 17.17
N GLY A 86 -2.32 -1.76 17.99
CA GLY A 86 -2.50 -0.40 18.47
C GLY A 86 -2.56 0.61 17.31
N ALA A 87 -1.60 0.53 16.38
CA ALA A 87 -1.58 1.39 15.20
C ALA A 87 -2.83 1.21 14.34
N ALA A 88 -3.27 -0.03 14.12
CA ALA A 88 -4.50 -0.33 13.39
C ALA A 88 -5.75 0.26 14.04
N VAL A 89 -5.84 0.20 15.37
CA VAL A 89 -6.96 0.80 16.14
C VAL A 89 -6.95 2.32 16.02
N VAL A 90 -5.78 2.96 16.17
CA VAL A 90 -5.66 4.42 15.99
C VAL A 90 -6.04 4.83 14.57
N ALA A 91 -5.49 4.14 13.56
CA ALA A 91 -5.79 4.38 12.15
C ALA A 91 -7.28 4.22 11.85
N PHE A 92 -7.88 3.14 12.35
CA PHE A 92 -9.30 2.85 12.19
C PHE A 92 -10.16 3.93 12.85
N ALA A 93 -9.87 4.30 14.10
CA ALA A 93 -10.63 5.30 14.83
C ALA A 93 -10.57 6.66 14.12
N VAL A 94 -9.36 7.15 13.81
CA VAL A 94 -9.16 8.45 13.16
C VAL A 94 -9.75 8.45 11.75
N GLY A 95 -9.41 7.47 10.93
CA GLY A 95 -9.88 7.40 9.54
C GLY A 95 -11.39 7.20 9.42
N THR A 96 -12.00 6.39 10.29
CA THR A 96 -13.46 6.20 10.33
C THR A 96 -14.17 7.48 10.78
N ALA A 97 -13.63 8.20 11.77
CA ALA A 97 -14.19 9.47 12.21
C ALA A 97 -14.19 10.51 11.08
N VAL A 98 -13.07 10.65 10.36
CA VAL A 98 -12.98 11.52 9.19
C VAL A 98 -13.93 11.07 8.08
N ALA A 99 -14.01 9.75 7.82
CA ALA A 99 -14.90 9.20 6.80
C ALA A 99 -16.37 9.45 7.13
N TRP A 100 -16.77 9.27 8.39
CA TRP A 100 -18.12 9.56 8.84
C TRP A 100 -18.46 11.05 8.71
N ALA A 101 -17.55 11.94 9.14
CA ALA A 101 -17.75 13.38 9.00
C ALA A 101 -17.93 13.78 7.52
N VAL A 102 -17.08 13.29 6.63
CA VAL A 102 -17.12 13.65 5.20
C VAL A 102 -18.30 13.00 4.46
N GLU A 103 -18.66 11.76 4.79
CA GLU A 103 -19.67 11.00 4.03
C GLU A 103 -21.10 11.15 4.58
N ARG A 104 -21.26 11.26 5.90
CA ARG A 104 -22.57 11.18 6.56
C ARG A 104 -23.12 12.52 7.08
N THR A 105 -22.30 13.56 7.13
CA THR A 105 -22.71 14.87 7.70
C THR A 105 -22.76 16.00 6.66
N ASP A 106 -23.26 17.17 7.06
CA ASP A 106 -23.37 18.39 6.26
C ASP A 106 -22.15 19.34 6.40
N VAL A 107 -20.99 18.83 6.79
CA VAL A 107 -19.75 19.61 6.91
C VAL A 107 -19.45 20.42 5.63
N PRO A 108 -19.12 21.72 5.75
CA PRO A 108 -18.80 22.55 4.59
C PRO A 108 -17.45 22.16 3.95
N LEU A 109 -17.28 22.49 2.67
CA LEU A 109 -16.06 22.19 1.90
C LEU A 109 -15.69 20.69 1.84
N ARG A 110 -16.68 19.80 1.83
CA ARG A 110 -16.49 18.34 1.80
C ARG A 110 -15.44 17.85 0.79
N SER A 111 -15.40 18.41 -0.42
CA SER A 111 -14.42 18.04 -1.45
C SER A 111 -12.98 18.34 -1.04
N LEU A 112 -12.76 19.45 -0.33
CA LEU A 112 -11.47 19.81 0.25
C LEU A 112 -11.05 18.78 1.30
N TRP A 113 -11.95 18.43 2.23
CA TRP A 113 -11.67 17.46 3.29
C TRP A 113 -11.38 16.07 2.75
N TYR A 114 -12.09 15.65 1.70
CA TYR A 114 -11.79 14.40 1.00
C TYR A 114 -10.37 14.42 0.43
N GLY A 115 -9.96 15.51 -0.24
CA GLY A 115 -8.61 15.66 -0.77
C GLY A 115 -7.54 15.68 0.32
N ILE A 116 -7.75 16.46 1.38
CA ILE A 116 -6.85 16.57 2.54
C ILE A 116 -6.65 15.21 3.22
N ALA A 117 -7.71 14.44 3.44
CA ALA A 117 -7.64 13.12 4.07
C ALA A 117 -6.78 12.12 3.28
N LEU A 118 -6.57 12.34 1.98
CA LEU A 118 -5.70 11.50 1.14
C LEU A 118 -4.24 11.96 1.13
N VAL A 119 -3.93 13.18 1.55
CA VAL A 119 -2.55 13.72 1.49
C VAL A 119 -1.55 12.90 2.31
N PRO A 120 -1.83 12.45 3.56
CA PRO A 120 -0.84 11.66 4.31
C PRO A 120 -0.57 10.31 3.65
N LEU A 121 -1.51 9.77 2.87
CA LEU A 121 -1.29 8.57 2.06
C LEU A 121 -0.19 8.78 1.03
N ILE A 122 0.10 10.03 0.63
CA ILE A 122 1.11 10.42 -0.36
C ILE A 122 2.43 10.81 0.32
N VAL A 123 2.42 11.28 1.57
CA VAL A 123 3.65 11.66 2.30
C VAL A 123 4.43 10.40 2.71
N PRO A 124 5.70 10.20 2.28
CA PRO A 124 6.49 9.03 2.64
C PRO A 124 6.54 8.80 4.17
N GLY A 125 6.48 7.53 4.59
CA GLY A 125 6.46 7.15 6.00
C GLY A 125 7.66 7.69 6.77
N ILE A 126 8.84 7.69 6.16
CA ILE A 126 10.06 8.24 6.75
C ILE A 126 9.94 9.74 7.06
N ILE A 127 9.38 10.52 6.13
CA ILE A 127 9.18 11.97 6.32
C ILE A 127 8.18 12.20 7.44
N HIS A 128 7.05 11.49 7.41
CA HIS A 128 6.02 11.58 8.44
C HIS A 128 6.59 11.26 9.83
N THR A 129 7.40 10.19 9.93
CA THR A 129 8.02 9.75 11.18
C THR A 129 9.02 10.79 11.72
N ILE A 130 9.90 11.31 10.87
CA ILE A 130 10.90 12.31 11.28
C ILE A 130 10.21 13.62 11.67
N ALA A 131 9.17 14.02 10.96
CA ALA A 131 8.44 15.21 11.29
C ALA A 131 7.78 15.13 12.68
N TRP A 132 7.16 13.99 13.01
CA TRP A 132 6.68 13.72 14.37
C TRP A 132 7.79 13.69 15.41
N LEU A 133 8.95 13.14 15.07
CA LEU A 133 10.12 13.15 15.95
C LEU A 133 10.57 14.58 16.27
N PHE A 134 10.54 15.50 15.31
CA PHE A 134 10.81 16.92 15.56
C PHE A 134 9.72 17.58 16.40
N LEU A 135 8.44 17.33 16.10
CA LEU A 135 7.31 17.89 16.85
C LEU A 135 7.33 17.49 18.33
N LEU A 136 7.72 16.24 18.60
CA LEU A 136 7.84 15.64 19.94
C LEU A 136 9.27 15.67 20.48
N SER A 137 10.16 16.47 19.91
CA SER A 137 11.50 16.67 20.47
C SER A 137 11.38 17.25 21.88
N PRO A 138 12.06 16.67 22.89
CA PRO A 138 12.00 17.19 24.26
C PRO A 138 12.46 18.64 24.35
N GLU A 139 13.48 19.03 23.61
CA GLU A 139 14.07 20.37 23.74
C GLU A 139 13.35 21.39 22.84
N ILE A 140 13.28 21.11 21.55
CA ILE A 140 12.87 22.07 20.51
C ILE A 140 11.48 21.79 19.91
N GLY A 141 10.83 20.70 20.33
CA GLY A 141 9.57 20.27 19.71
C GLY A 141 8.42 21.17 20.08
N CYS A 142 7.71 21.72 19.08
CA CYS A 142 6.67 22.72 19.33
C CYS A 142 5.56 22.20 20.26
N ILE A 143 5.20 20.91 20.17
CA ILE A 143 4.20 20.30 21.06
C ILE A 143 4.70 20.31 22.51
N ASN A 144 5.93 19.87 22.73
CA ASN A 144 6.51 19.83 24.07
C ASN A 144 6.78 21.22 24.64
N VAL A 145 7.19 22.18 23.81
CA VAL A 145 7.34 23.59 24.21
C VAL A 145 5.99 24.14 24.68
N MET A 146 4.92 23.91 23.92
CA MET A 146 3.56 24.34 24.30
C MET A 146 3.07 23.64 25.57
N LEU A 147 3.29 22.33 25.69
CA LEU A 147 2.91 21.57 26.90
C LEU A 147 3.65 22.07 28.12
N ARG A 148 4.97 22.30 28.03
CA ARG A 148 5.75 22.87 29.14
C ARG A 148 5.29 24.27 29.51
N ALA A 149 4.99 25.11 28.53
CA ALA A 149 4.42 26.45 28.78
C ALA A 149 3.07 26.38 29.51
N ALA A 150 2.30 25.31 29.31
CA ALA A 150 1.05 25.02 30.01
C ALA A 150 1.23 24.22 31.32
N GLY A 151 2.46 23.97 31.78
CA GLY A 151 2.74 23.15 32.97
C GLY A 151 2.50 21.64 32.80
N GLY A 152 2.33 21.17 31.56
CA GLY A 152 2.12 19.76 31.20
C GLY A 152 3.40 18.93 31.08
N PRO A 153 3.27 17.60 30.90
CA PRO A 153 4.40 16.70 30.78
C PRO A 153 5.13 16.84 29.44
N THR A 154 6.40 16.43 29.41
CA THR A 154 7.15 16.28 28.15
C THR A 154 6.87 14.90 27.56
N LEU A 155 6.36 14.88 26.33
CA LEU A 155 6.08 13.66 25.57
C LEU A 155 7.33 13.21 24.82
N SER A 156 7.53 11.90 24.70
CA SER A 156 8.63 11.31 23.93
C SER A 156 8.10 10.41 22.83
N ALA A 157 8.60 10.63 21.61
CA ALA A 157 8.31 9.75 20.47
C ALA A 157 8.93 8.35 20.67
N TYR A 158 10.05 8.23 21.38
CA TYR A 158 10.83 7.00 21.60
C TYR A 158 10.18 6.03 22.59
N THR A 159 8.88 5.78 22.42
CA THR A 159 8.06 4.92 23.26
C THR A 159 7.12 4.09 22.39
N LEU A 160 6.66 2.94 22.88
CA LEU A 160 5.73 2.08 22.14
C LEU A 160 4.40 2.81 21.83
N PRO A 161 3.80 3.60 22.74
CA PRO A 161 2.66 4.45 22.41
C PRO A 161 2.97 5.50 21.35
N GLY A 162 4.17 6.09 21.36
CA GLY A 162 4.63 7.02 20.32
C GLY A 162 4.69 6.36 18.95
N MET A 163 5.25 5.14 18.87
CA MET A 163 5.27 4.33 17.65
C MET A 163 3.84 4.04 17.14
N ILE A 164 2.94 3.60 18.03
CA ILE A 164 1.54 3.29 17.72
C ILE A 164 0.82 4.53 17.15
N TRP A 165 0.98 5.68 17.80
CA TRP A 165 0.35 6.93 17.40
C TRP A 165 0.81 7.37 16.00
N ILE A 166 2.12 7.39 15.78
CA ILE A 166 2.72 7.89 14.55
C ILE A 166 2.37 6.97 13.36
N GLU A 167 2.49 5.65 13.54
CA GLU A 167 2.08 4.66 12.54
C GLU A 167 0.57 4.71 12.26
N GLY A 168 -0.24 4.81 13.31
CA GLY A 168 -1.69 4.87 13.20
C GLY A 168 -2.16 6.11 12.43
N LEU A 169 -1.56 7.28 12.67
CA LEU A 169 -1.87 8.48 11.88
C LEU A 169 -1.40 8.38 10.43
N HIS A 170 -0.27 7.73 10.17
CA HIS A 170 0.22 7.51 8.80
C HIS A 170 -0.72 6.62 7.99
N THR A 171 -1.28 5.61 8.64
CA THR A 171 -2.17 4.62 8.01
C THR A 171 -3.67 4.99 8.07
N ALA A 172 -4.05 6.01 8.86
CA ALA A 172 -5.43 6.51 8.96
C ALA A 172 -6.10 6.87 7.60
N PRO A 173 -5.42 7.46 6.59
CA PRO A 173 -5.99 7.68 5.26
C PRO A 173 -6.49 6.41 4.57
N LEU A 174 -5.84 5.27 4.80
CA LEU A 174 -6.29 4.00 4.25
C LEU A 174 -7.61 3.57 4.89
N ALA A 175 -7.73 3.72 6.21
CA ALA A 175 -8.98 3.49 6.92
C ALA A 175 -10.09 4.43 6.41
N PHE A 176 -9.78 5.70 6.19
CA PHE A 176 -10.69 6.68 5.59
C PHE A 176 -11.22 6.20 4.23
N VAL A 177 -10.36 5.81 3.30
CA VAL A 177 -10.77 5.35 1.96
C VAL A 177 -11.69 4.13 2.05
N LEU A 178 -11.31 3.13 2.84
CA LEU A 178 -12.05 1.88 2.97
C LEU A 178 -13.41 2.10 3.65
N MET A 179 -13.45 2.91 4.69
CA MET A 179 -14.69 3.22 5.41
C MET A 179 -15.60 4.17 4.63
N SER A 180 -15.05 5.13 3.87
CA SER A 180 -15.84 5.97 2.96
C SER A 180 -16.54 5.13 1.90
N ALA A 181 -15.87 4.11 1.35
CA ALA A 181 -16.51 3.17 0.43
C ALA A 181 -17.64 2.40 1.14
N ALA A 182 -17.38 1.87 2.34
CA ALA A 182 -18.38 1.16 3.15
C ALA A 182 -19.63 1.99 3.46
N PHE A 183 -19.44 3.26 3.86
CA PHE A 183 -20.54 4.18 4.14
C PHE A 183 -21.38 4.51 2.90
N ARG A 184 -20.77 4.53 1.71
CA ARG A 184 -21.48 4.80 0.44
C ARG A 184 -22.27 3.59 -0.07
N THR A 185 -21.80 2.37 0.21
CA THR A 185 -22.45 1.13 -0.23
C THR A 185 -23.58 0.67 0.68
N MET A 186 -23.66 1.24 1.89
CA MET A 186 -24.68 0.86 2.87
C MET A 186 -26.05 1.41 2.49
N ASP A 187 -27.09 0.56 2.51
CA ASP A 187 -28.46 0.95 2.20
C ASP A 187 -29.03 1.92 3.26
N PRO A 188 -29.38 3.17 2.88
CA PRO A 188 -29.99 4.12 3.80
C PRO A 188 -31.39 3.71 4.28
N SER A 189 -32.08 2.81 3.57
CA SER A 189 -33.46 2.40 3.88
C SER A 189 -33.61 1.83 5.29
N LEU A 190 -32.57 1.16 5.80
CA LEU A 190 -32.57 0.60 7.15
C LEU A 190 -32.49 1.68 8.22
N GLU A 191 -31.78 2.77 7.96
CA GLU A 191 -31.72 3.93 8.87
C GLU A 191 -33.04 4.73 8.83
N GLU A 192 -33.65 4.82 7.65
CA GLU A 192 -34.95 5.46 7.46
C GLU A 192 -36.08 4.66 8.11
N ALA A 193 -36.09 3.34 7.96
CA ALA A 193 -37.02 2.46 8.65
C ALA A 193 -36.90 2.58 10.18
N ALA A 194 -35.66 2.71 10.70
CA ALA A 194 -35.43 2.99 12.11
C ALA A 194 -36.01 4.35 12.51
N SER A 195 -35.78 5.40 11.70
CA SER A 195 -36.33 6.73 11.96
C SER A 195 -37.87 6.78 11.89
N ALA A 196 -38.49 6.06 10.94
CA ALA A 196 -39.93 5.89 10.81
C ALA A 196 -40.52 5.13 12.00
N SER A 197 -39.74 4.20 12.57
CA SER A 197 -40.05 3.51 13.83
C SER A 197 -39.76 4.35 15.09
N ARG A 198 -39.51 5.66 14.93
CA ARG A 198 -39.17 6.63 15.98
C ARG A 198 -37.88 6.31 16.75
N ALA A 199 -36.94 5.58 16.14
CA ALA A 199 -35.61 5.42 16.71
C ALA A 199 -34.85 6.74 16.65
N ASN A 200 -34.22 7.12 17.76
CA ASN A 200 -33.34 8.29 17.78
C ASN A 200 -31.99 7.99 17.10
N PRO A 201 -31.20 9.01 16.71
CA PRO A 201 -29.93 8.82 15.98
C PRO A 201 -28.94 7.88 16.68
N TRP A 202 -28.92 7.87 18.02
CA TRP A 202 -28.06 6.98 18.80
C TRP A 202 -28.52 5.51 18.74
N GLN A 203 -29.84 5.28 18.81
CA GLN A 203 -30.44 3.96 18.64
C GLN A 203 -30.22 3.44 17.22
N THR A 204 -30.42 4.27 16.20
CA THR A 204 -30.13 3.94 14.79
C THR A 204 -28.66 3.59 14.61
N LEU A 205 -27.76 4.41 15.14
CA LEU A 205 -26.32 4.14 15.10
C LEU A 205 -25.96 2.80 15.75
N ARG A 206 -26.40 2.56 16.99
CA ARG A 206 -25.98 1.38 17.76
C ARG A 206 -26.66 0.08 17.33
N ARG A 207 -27.92 0.13 16.92
CA ARG A 207 -28.73 -1.07 16.60
C ARG A 207 -28.83 -1.38 15.12
N VAL A 208 -28.58 -0.41 14.24
CA VAL A 208 -28.68 -0.58 12.79
C VAL A 208 -27.31 -0.37 12.14
N THR A 209 -26.76 0.84 12.22
CA THR A 209 -25.54 1.20 11.48
C THR A 209 -24.30 0.42 11.93
N LEU A 210 -24.02 0.33 13.23
CA LEU A 210 -22.82 -0.35 13.76
C LEU A 210 -22.83 -1.87 13.48
N PRO A 211 -23.92 -2.63 13.74
CA PRO A 211 -23.96 -4.05 13.40
C PRO A 211 -23.79 -4.33 11.91
N LEU A 212 -24.34 -3.47 11.03
CA LEU A 212 -24.15 -3.57 9.58
C LEU A 212 -22.72 -3.28 9.16
N LEU A 213 -22.05 -2.34 9.83
CA LEU A 213 -20.66 -1.97 9.54
C LEU A 213 -19.64 -2.91 10.18
N LEU A 214 -20.01 -3.70 11.20
CA LEU A 214 -19.11 -4.58 11.92
C LEU A 214 -18.27 -5.51 11.02
N PRO A 215 -18.85 -6.28 10.05
CA PRO A 215 -18.06 -7.17 9.20
C PRO A 215 -17.05 -6.42 8.32
N VAL A 216 -17.44 -5.26 7.80
CA VAL A 216 -16.54 -4.40 7.01
C VAL A 216 -15.47 -3.79 7.89
N SER A 217 -15.84 -3.30 9.07
CA SER A 217 -14.93 -2.72 10.06
C SER A 217 -13.89 -3.72 10.53
N ALA A 218 -14.27 -4.97 10.79
CA ALA A 218 -13.35 -6.05 11.14
C ALA A 218 -12.37 -6.34 10.00
N SER A 219 -12.85 -6.36 8.76
CA SER A 219 -12.00 -6.51 7.57
C SER A 219 -11.00 -5.36 7.43
N VAL A 220 -11.45 -4.12 7.66
CA VAL A 220 -10.61 -2.90 7.62
C VAL A 220 -9.56 -2.90 8.74
N LEU A 221 -9.94 -3.24 9.97
CA LEU A 221 -8.99 -3.38 11.08
C LEU A 221 -7.91 -4.44 10.80
N LEU A 222 -8.30 -5.59 10.23
CA LEU A 222 -7.34 -6.64 9.88
C LEU A 222 -6.36 -6.21 8.79
N ILE A 223 -6.82 -5.50 7.74
CA ILE A 223 -5.88 -5.02 6.72
C ILE A 223 -4.97 -3.91 7.26
N LEU A 224 -5.46 -3.04 8.14
CA LEU A 224 -4.63 -2.03 8.81
C LEU A 224 -3.57 -2.69 9.71
N PHE A 225 -3.94 -3.74 10.44
CA PHE A 225 -3.01 -4.53 11.26
C PHE A 225 -1.88 -5.14 10.42
N VAL A 226 -2.23 -5.77 9.29
CA VAL A 226 -1.22 -6.33 8.36
C VAL A 226 -0.32 -5.23 7.81
N ARG A 227 -0.88 -4.06 7.47
CA ARG A 227 -0.10 -2.92 6.97
C ARG A 227 0.88 -2.38 8.01
N SER A 228 0.47 -2.24 9.27
CA SER A 228 1.35 -1.78 10.34
C SER A 228 2.47 -2.78 10.65
N LEU A 229 2.25 -4.10 10.48
CA LEU A 229 3.32 -5.11 10.59
C LEU A 229 4.39 -4.99 9.49
N GLU A 230 3.99 -4.54 8.29
CA GLU A 230 4.90 -4.32 7.17
C GLU A 230 5.75 -3.06 7.33
N GLY A 231 5.34 -2.15 8.22
CA GLY A 231 6.00 -0.87 8.50
C GLY A 231 7.42 -1.07 9.02
N PHE A 232 8.36 -0.29 8.47
CA PHE A 232 9.77 -0.33 8.88
C PHE A 232 10.26 1.01 9.39
N GLU A 233 9.73 2.11 8.85
CA GLU A 233 10.18 3.47 9.10
C GLU A 233 10.07 3.84 10.59
N VAL A 234 8.90 3.63 11.20
CA VAL A 234 8.67 3.88 12.62
C VAL A 234 9.54 2.96 13.51
N PRO A 235 9.57 1.62 13.31
CA PRO A 235 10.48 0.74 14.02
C PRO A 235 11.95 1.13 13.94
N ALA A 236 12.44 1.57 12.77
CA ALA A 236 13.84 1.91 12.58
C ALA A 236 14.21 3.26 13.17
N ILE A 237 13.36 4.28 13.00
CA ILE A 237 13.68 5.67 13.37
C ILE A 237 13.37 5.95 14.85
N ILE A 238 12.38 5.25 15.41
CA ILE A 238 11.87 5.45 16.77
C ILE A 238 12.12 4.23 17.65
N GLY A 239 11.75 3.04 17.16
CA GLY A 239 11.87 1.81 17.94
C GLY A 239 13.32 1.49 18.30
N LEU A 240 14.24 1.48 17.32
CA LEU A 240 15.65 1.16 17.56
C LEU A 240 16.32 2.09 18.59
N PRO A 241 16.27 3.43 18.47
CA PRO A 241 16.85 4.30 19.50
C PRO A 241 16.13 4.19 20.85
N GLY A 242 14.81 3.94 20.84
CA GLY A 242 14.01 3.69 22.03
C GLY A 242 14.21 2.30 22.64
N ARG A 243 15.07 1.44 22.07
CA ARG A 243 15.28 0.04 22.45
C ARG A 243 14.01 -0.82 22.43
N ILE A 244 13.05 -0.45 21.58
CA ILE A 244 11.81 -1.19 21.36
C ILE A 244 11.95 -1.93 20.03
N PHE A 245 12.12 -3.25 20.14
CA PHE A 245 12.33 -4.10 18.98
C PHE A 245 11.01 -4.74 18.53
N VAL A 246 10.77 -4.70 17.23
CA VAL A 246 9.73 -5.45 16.53
C VAL A 246 10.38 -6.27 15.43
N TYR A 247 9.68 -7.24 14.84
CA TYR A 247 10.30 -8.14 13.85
C TYR A 247 10.95 -7.39 12.68
N SER A 248 10.33 -6.34 12.14
CA SER A 248 10.90 -5.58 11.03
C SER A 248 12.23 -4.90 11.38
N SER A 249 12.38 -4.40 12.61
CA SER A 249 13.64 -3.80 13.06
C SER A 249 14.71 -4.85 13.42
N ARG A 250 14.32 -6.03 13.93
CA ARG A 250 15.24 -7.16 14.16
C ARG A 250 15.80 -7.76 12.88
N VAL A 251 15.01 -7.79 11.80
CA VAL A 251 15.50 -8.15 10.47
C VAL A 251 16.65 -7.23 10.05
N TYR A 252 16.49 -5.91 10.23
CA TYR A 252 17.53 -4.94 9.90
C TYR A 252 18.78 -5.06 10.79
N THR A 253 18.61 -5.18 12.11
CA THR A 253 19.77 -5.23 13.02
C THR A 253 20.58 -6.51 12.91
N ALA A 254 19.96 -7.64 12.57
CA ALA A 254 20.67 -8.91 12.33
C ALA A 254 21.69 -8.83 11.18
N LEU A 255 21.43 -7.97 10.18
CA LEU A 255 22.36 -7.68 9.09
C LEU A 255 23.48 -6.72 9.50
N LYS A 256 23.20 -5.79 10.42
CA LYS A 256 24.13 -4.74 10.86
C LYS A 256 25.09 -5.20 11.96
N GLN A 257 24.87 -6.36 12.56
CA GLN A 257 25.83 -6.97 13.49
C GLN A 257 27.09 -7.44 12.76
N TYR A 258 28.25 -7.42 13.43
CA TYR A 258 29.50 -7.95 12.87
C TYR A 258 29.98 -9.18 13.66
N PRO A 259 30.19 -10.34 13.00
CA PRO A 259 29.88 -10.61 11.60
C PRO A 259 28.36 -10.64 11.32
N PRO A 260 27.89 -10.30 10.10
CA PRO A 260 26.47 -10.35 9.77
C PRO A 260 25.88 -11.76 9.94
N ASN A 261 24.70 -11.86 10.55
CA ASN A 261 24.03 -13.14 10.77
C ASN A 261 22.89 -13.35 9.78
N PHE A 262 23.22 -13.87 8.60
CA PHE A 262 22.25 -14.05 7.52
C PHE A 262 21.15 -15.07 7.84
N GLY A 263 21.49 -16.16 8.53
CA GLY A 263 20.53 -17.20 8.93
C GLY A 263 19.52 -16.68 9.93
N LEU A 264 19.98 -15.96 10.96
CA LEU A 264 19.11 -15.34 11.96
C LEU A 264 18.22 -14.24 11.36
N MET A 265 18.77 -13.39 10.48
CA MET A 265 17.99 -12.40 9.73
C MET A 265 16.88 -13.08 8.91
N ALA A 266 17.20 -14.15 8.18
CA ALA A 266 16.21 -14.90 7.39
C ALA A 266 15.13 -15.54 8.28
N ALA A 267 15.49 -16.05 9.47
CA ALA A 267 14.54 -16.57 10.44
C ALA A 267 13.58 -15.49 10.96
N TYR A 268 14.08 -14.30 11.35
CA TYR A 268 13.21 -13.17 11.72
C TYR A 268 12.26 -12.76 10.58
N ALA A 269 12.76 -12.71 9.35
CA ALA A 269 11.96 -12.36 8.18
C ALA A 269 10.93 -13.46 7.83
N ALA A 270 11.25 -14.73 8.03
CA ALA A 270 10.33 -15.86 7.86
C ALA A 270 9.19 -15.83 8.88
N VAL A 271 9.48 -15.54 10.15
CA VAL A 271 8.45 -15.40 11.19
C VAL A 271 7.55 -14.19 10.90
N LEU A 272 8.12 -13.04 10.53
CA LEU A 272 7.35 -11.87 10.12
C LEU A 272 6.42 -12.18 8.94
N LEU A 273 6.95 -12.86 7.91
CA LEU A 273 6.15 -13.28 6.76
C LEU A 273 5.01 -14.21 7.18
N ALA A 274 5.27 -15.18 8.07
CA ALA A 274 4.23 -16.09 8.56
C ALA A 274 3.09 -15.32 9.24
N ILE A 275 3.42 -14.34 10.10
CA ILE A 275 2.42 -13.48 10.76
C ILE A 275 1.61 -12.68 9.72
N CYS A 276 2.27 -12.08 8.72
CA CYS A 276 1.59 -11.33 7.65
C CYS A 276 0.67 -12.23 6.81
N VAL A 277 1.12 -13.44 6.45
CA VAL A 277 0.32 -14.42 5.71
C VAL A 277 -0.89 -14.86 6.53
N ILE A 278 -0.73 -15.14 7.83
CA ILE A 278 -1.84 -15.46 8.74
C ILE A 278 -2.85 -14.31 8.77
N GLY A 279 -2.38 -13.08 8.97
CA GLY A 279 -3.23 -11.88 8.97
C GLY A 279 -3.99 -11.71 7.65
N LEU A 280 -3.34 -11.93 6.51
CA LEU A 280 -3.98 -11.85 5.20
C LEU A 280 -4.99 -12.98 4.95
N VAL A 281 -4.70 -14.20 5.42
CA VAL A 281 -5.64 -15.33 5.35
C VAL A 281 -6.88 -15.05 6.21
N LEU A 282 -6.70 -14.52 7.43
CA LEU A 282 -7.80 -14.09 8.30
C LEU A 282 -8.62 -12.99 7.64
N HIS A 283 -7.97 -11.95 7.10
CA HIS A 283 -8.64 -10.89 6.35
C HIS A 283 -9.47 -11.46 5.19
N ARG A 284 -8.91 -12.36 4.37
CA ARG A 284 -9.64 -13.01 3.29
C ARG A 284 -10.83 -13.83 3.79
N ARG A 285 -10.69 -14.59 4.89
CA ARG A 285 -11.78 -15.39 5.47
C ARG A 285 -12.95 -14.52 5.94
N VAL A 286 -12.66 -13.40 6.61
CA VAL A 286 -13.68 -12.45 7.07
C VAL A 286 -14.36 -11.76 5.89
N THR A 287 -13.61 -11.35 4.87
CA THR A 287 -14.15 -10.63 3.70
C THR A 287 -14.91 -11.54 2.72
N ARG A 288 -14.68 -12.86 2.73
CA ARG A 288 -15.33 -13.82 1.81
C ARG A 288 -16.87 -13.78 1.86
N HIS A 289 -17.43 -13.38 3.00
CA HIS A 289 -18.88 -13.26 3.18
C HIS A 289 -19.36 -11.80 3.15
N ALA A 290 -18.48 -10.81 2.99
CA ALA A 290 -18.84 -9.40 2.95
C ALA A 290 -19.77 -9.07 1.78
N GLU A 291 -19.63 -9.78 0.64
CA GLU A 291 -20.56 -9.68 -0.50
C GLU A 291 -21.99 -10.12 -0.15
N ARG A 292 -22.18 -10.93 0.90
CA ARG A 292 -23.49 -11.36 1.38
C ARG A 292 -24.22 -10.29 2.21
N PHE A 293 -23.49 -9.29 2.70
CA PHE A 293 -24.02 -8.16 3.46
C PHE A 293 -24.22 -6.90 2.60
N ALA A 294 -23.79 -6.93 1.33
CA ALA A 294 -24.20 -5.94 0.35
C ALA A 294 -25.65 -6.23 -0.04
N THR A 295 -26.60 -5.56 0.60
CA THR A 295 -28.00 -5.59 0.17
C THR A 295 -28.07 -5.02 -1.25
N ILE A 296 -28.71 -5.76 -2.16
CA ILE A 296 -28.96 -5.31 -3.53
C ILE A 296 -29.86 -4.07 -3.44
N THR A 297 -29.27 -2.88 -3.58
CA THR A 297 -30.02 -1.64 -3.65
C THR A 297 -30.55 -1.44 -5.06
N GLY A 298 -31.85 -1.16 -5.18
CA GLY A 298 -32.43 -0.61 -6.40
C GLY A 298 -31.80 0.75 -6.74
N LYS A 299 -31.87 1.13 -8.03
CA LYS A 299 -31.26 2.34 -8.61
C LYS A 299 -31.23 3.57 -7.67
N ALA A 300 -30.05 4.19 -7.61
CA ALA A 300 -29.79 5.60 -7.31
C ALA A 300 -30.69 6.26 -6.24
N TYR A 301 -30.42 5.96 -4.96
CA TYR A 301 -30.93 6.72 -3.82
C TYR A 301 -29.80 7.50 -3.14
N ARG A 302 -30.02 8.78 -2.82
CA ARG A 302 -29.04 9.64 -2.12
C ARG A 302 -29.34 9.57 -0.61
N PRO A 303 -28.43 9.04 0.23
CA PRO A 303 -28.65 9.01 1.68
C PRO A 303 -28.93 10.42 2.23
N ARG A 304 -29.94 10.55 3.09
CA ARG A 304 -30.21 11.81 3.80
C ARG A 304 -29.04 12.11 4.74
N ARG A 305 -28.43 13.30 4.60
CA ARG A 305 -27.30 13.71 5.43
C ARG A 305 -27.77 14.03 6.84
N VAL A 306 -26.94 13.74 7.83
CA VAL A 306 -27.17 14.19 9.20
C VAL A 306 -26.86 15.69 9.26
N GLU A 307 -27.88 16.49 9.54
CA GLU A 307 -27.75 17.93 9.74
C GLU A 307 -27.14 18.19 11.12
N LEU A 308 -25.89 18.66 11.17
CA LEU A 308 -25.18 18.91 12.42
C LEU A 308 -25.56 20.26 13.05
N GLY A 309 -26.31 21.12 12.35
CA GLY A 309 -26.64 22.47 12.83
C GLY A 309 -25.38 23.26 13.20
N ARG A 310 -25.32 23.80 14.41
CA ARG A 310 -24.12 24.52 14.93
C ARG A 310 -22.90 23.62 15.12
N MET A 311 -23.09 22.31 15.31
CA MET A 311 -22.00 21.35 15.52
C MET A 311 -21.18 21.10 14.24
N ARG A 312 -21.66 21.55 13.07
CA ARG A 312 -20.87 21.50 11.82
C ARG A 312 -19.57 22.28 11.93
N TYR A 313 -19.52 23.34 12.74
CA TYR A 313 -18.30 24.12 12.98
C TYR A 313 -17.34 23.40 13.93
N LEU A 314 -17.85 22.60 14.86
CA LEU A 314 -17.00 21.72 15.68
C LEU A 314 -16.43 20.58 14.85
N ALA A 315 -17.25 19.96 13.98
CA ALA A 315 -16.78 18.96 13.03
C ALA A 315 -15.74 19.56 12.07
N LEU A 316 -15.96 20.80 11.61
CA LEU A 316 -14.99 21.55 10.82
C LEU A 316 -13.67 21.78 11.59
N ALA A 317 -13.76 22.20 12.86
CA ALA A 317 -12.59 22.39 13.71
C ALA A 317 -11.83 21.08 13.95
N GLY A 318 -12.53 19.96 14.14
CA GLY A 318 -11.92 18.63 14.26
C GLY A 318 -11.22 18.19 12.98
N LEU A 319 -11.83 18.43 11.81
CA LEU A 319 -11.22 18.15 10.51
C LEU A 319 -10.00 19.05 10.23
N ALA A 320 -10.09 20.33 10.61
CA ALA A 320 -8.97 21.26 10.53
C ALA A 320 -7.83 20.83 11.47
N ALA A 321 -8.14 20.42 12.70
CA ALA A 321 -7.17 19.88 13.64
C ALA A 321 -6.50 18.61 13.09
N TYR A 322 -7.28 17.69 12.52
CA TYR A 322 -6.72 16.51 11.83
C TYR A 322 -5.79 16.93 10.69
N ALA A 323 -6.19 17.88 9.83
CA ALA A 323 -5.34 18.35 8.74
C ALA A 323 -4.04 18.98 9.24
N VAL A 324 -4.11 19.78 10.30
CA VAL A 324 -2.95 20.41 10.93
C VAL A 324 -2.03 19.35 11.55
N VAL A 325 -2.58 18.40 12.30
CA VAL A 325 -1.80 17.37 13.00
C VAL A 325 -1.20 16.34 12.04
N ALA A 326 -1.96 15.91 11.04
CA ALA A 326 -1.53 14.88 10.09
C ALA A 326 -0.65 15.42 8.95
N ILE A 327 -0.80 16.70 8.58
CA ILE A 327 -0.16 17.27 7.39
C ILE A 327 0.52 18.61 7.70
N GLY A 328 -0.23 19.57 8.24
CA GLY A 328 0.21 20.96 8.37
C GLY A 328 1.46 21.12 9.21
N LEU A 329 1.47 20.58 10.43
CA LEU A 329 2.58 20.60 11.36
C LEU A 329 3.79 19.83 10.81
N PRO A 330 3.65 18.56 10.36
CA PRO A 330 4.75 17.85 9.74
C PRO A 330 5.39 18.60 8.57
N PHE A 331 4.57 19.18 7.70
CA PHE A 331 5.05 19.87 6.50
C PHE A 331 5.69 21.23 6.81
N LEU A 332 5.09 22.04 7.69
CA LEU A 332 5.61 23.37 8.06
C LEU A 332 7.01 23.29 8.67
N VAL A 333 7.24 22.31 9.55
CA VAL A 333 8.56 22.09 10.17
C VAL A 333 9.62 21.80 9.12
N LEU A 334 9.25 21.09 8.05
CA LEU A 334 10.17 20.76 6.97
C LEU A 334 10.40 21.95 6.02
N VAL A 335 9.36 22.75 5.72
CA VAL A 335 9.43 23.91 4.80
C VAL A 335 10.35 25.01 5.30
N TYR A 336 10.43 25.23 6.61
CA TYR A 336 11.27 26.27 7.22
C TYR A 336 12.77 26.18 6.84
N THR A 337 13.24 25.04 6.29
CA THR A 337 14.68 24.71 6.28
C THR A 337 15.24 24.23 4.93
N SER A 338 14.65 24.57 3.76
CA SER A 338 14.86 23.76 2.52
C SER A 338 15.09 24.47 1.16
N LEU A 339 16.15 24.10 0.41
CA LEU A 339 16.27 24.10 -1.09
C LEU A 339 17.40 23.15 -1.64
N VAL A 340 17.09 22.07 -2.42
CA VAL A 340 18.00 21.21 -3.27
C VAL A 340 17.16 20.38 -4.29
N PRO A 341 17.67 19.74 -5.38
CA PRO A 341 16.91 18.86 -6.35
C PRO A 341 16.94 17.30 -6.19
N VAL A 342 15.95 16.58 -6.81
CA VAL A 342 15.52 15.13 -6.65
C VAL A 342 16.12 14.14 -7.68
N SER A 343 16.29 12.86 -7.30
CA SER A 343 16.48 11.72 -8.22
C SER A 343 15.17 11.01 -8.65
N LEU A 344 14.77 11.13 -9.92
CA LEU A 344 13.47 10.66 -10.48
C LEU A 344 13.52 9.30 -11.23
N MET A 345 14.71 8.77 -11.53
CA MET A 345 14.89 7.67 -12.49
C MET A 345 14.23 6.34 -12.07
N LEU A 346 14.35 5.95 -10.80
CA LEU A 346 13.78 4.69 -10.31
C LEU A 346 12.25 4.69 -10.33
N GLY A 347 11.63 5.80 -9.97
CA GLY A 347 10.16 5.93 -10.01
C GLY A 347 9.63 5.79 -11.44
N VAL A 348 10.26 6.46 -12.41
CA VAL A 348 9.83 6.42 -13.82
C VAL A 348 9.98 5.00 -14.39
N SER A 349 11.13 4.37 -14.15
CA SER A 349 11.43 3.05 -14.69
C SER A 349 10.55 1.96 -14.07
N SER A 350 10.38 1.93 -12.75
CA SER A 350 9.52 0.93 -12.08
C SER A 350 8.07 1.08 -12.51
N ALA A 351 7.53 2.31 -12.54
CA ALA A 351 6.16 2.58 -12.97
C ALA A 351 5.90 2.12 -14.41
N THR A 352 6.85 2.39 -15.30
CA THR A 352 6.73 2.02 -16.72
C THR A 352 6.73 0.50 -16.89
N ILE A 353 7.69 -0.19 -16.26
CA ILE A 353 7.79 -1.65 -16.36
C ILE A 353 6.56 -2.32 -15.74
N VAL A 354 6.15 -1.90 -14.54
CA VAL A 354 4.97 -2.47 -13.87
C VAL A 354 3.73 -2.29 -14.71
N VAL A 355 3.46 -1.10 -15.25
CA VAL A 355 2.26 -0.87 -16.06
C VAL A 355 2.27 -1.67 -17.35
N ILE A 356 3.41 -1.76 -18.04
CA ILE A 356 3.52 -2.57 -19.26
C ILE A 356 3.26 -4.05 -18.94
N VAL A 357 3.96 -4.59 -17.94
CA VAL A 357 3.84 -6.01 -17.55
C VAL A 357 2.42 -6.31 -17.09
N THR A 358 1.85 -5.48 -16.22
CA THR A 358 0.50 -5.69 -15.69
C THR A 358 -0.60 -5.45 -16.72
N ALA A 359 -0.40 -4.58 -17.72
CA ALA A 359 -1.34 -4.42 -18.83
C ALA A 359 -1.42 -5.69 -19.68
N VAL A 360 -0.26 -6.31 -19.95
CA VAL A 360 -0.19 -7.59 -20.68
C VAL A 360 -0.87 -8.69 -19.87
N ILE A 361 -0.54 -8.82 -18.58
CA ILE A 361 -1.14 -9.84 -17.71
C ILE A 361 -2.65 -9.62 -17.59
N ALA A 362 -3.10 -8.40 -17.33
CA ALA A 362 -4.53 -8.06 -17.22
C ALA A 362 -5.27 -8.39 -18.52
N TRP A 363 -4.68 -8.08 -19.69
CA TRP A 363 -5.26 -8.44 -20.97
C TRP A 363 -5.37 -9.96 -21.14
N ILE A 364 -4.32 -10.72 -20.82
CA ILE A 364 -4.34 -12.19 -20.85
C ILE A 364 -5.44 -12.73 -19.93
N THR A 365 -5.50 -12.28 -18.69
CA THR A 365 -6.44 -12.77 -17.67
C THR A 365 -7.89 -12.47 -18.06
N VAL A 366 -8.19 -11.26 -18.56
CA VAL A 366 -9.55 -10.79 -18.85
C VAL A 366 -10.03 -11.18 -20.24
N ARG A 367 -9.17 -11.09 -21.27
CA ARG A 367 -9.59 -11.22 -22.68
C ARG A 367 -9.37 -12.62 -23.26
N THR A 368 -8.48 -13.43 -22.66
CA THR A 368 -8.12 -14.75 -23.21
C THR A 368 -8.67 -15.92 -22.38
N ARG A 369 -8.64 -17.12 -22.98
CA ARG A 369 -8.96 -18.40 -22.32
C ARG A 369 -7.73 -19.32 -22.27
N LEU A 370 -6.52 -18.74 -22.29
CA LEU A 370 -5.28 -19.51 -22.33
C LEU A 370 -5.08 -20.33 -21.04
N PRO A 371 -4.51 -21.55 -21.13
CA PRO A 371 -4.11 -22.30 -19.95
C PRO A 371 -3.02 -21.54 -19.18
N GLY A 372 -3.07 -21.57 -17.84
CA GLY A 372 -2.10 -20.85 -16.99
C GLY A 372 -2.43 -19.39 -16.67
N ARG A 373 -3.47 -18.79 -17.27
CA ARG A 373 -3.87 -17.38 -16.97
C ARG A 373 -4.20 -17.13 -15.49
N GLY A 374 -4.78 -18.12 -14.80
CA GLY A 374 -5.07 -18.03 -13.36
C GLY A 374 -3.81 -18.09 -12.50
N LEU A 375 -2.81 -18.87 -12.92
CA LEU A 375 -1.51 -18.92 -12.26
C LEU A 375 -0.75 -17.60 -12.46
N LEU A 376 -0.82 -17.00 -13.66
CA LEU A 376 -0.31 -15.66 -13.93
C LEU A 376 -0.89 -14.61 -12.98
N ASP A 377 -2.22 -14.56 -12.87
CA ASP A 377 -2.92 -13.61 -12.00
C ASP A 377 -2.55 -13.83 -10.52
N PHE A 378 -2.47 -15.09 -10.09
CA PHE A 378 -2.03 -15.44 -8.74
C PHE A 378 -0.60 -14.96 -8.46
N LEU A 379 0.37 -15.31 -9.31
CA LEU A 379 1.77 -14.93 -9.14
C LEU A 379 1.97 -13.41 -9.17
N ALA A 380 1.24 -12.68 -10.02
CA ALA A 380 1.27 -11.23 -10.05
C ALA A 380 0.75 -10.59 -8.75
N PHE A 381 -0.11 -11.30 -8.00
CA PHE A 381 -0.69 -10.84 -6.75
C PHE A 381 0.13 -11.24 -5.51
N VAL A 382 0.90 -12.35 -5.55
CA VAL A 382 1.70 -12.86 -4.43
C VAL A 382 2.53 -11.79 -3.69
N PRO A 383 3.22 -10.85 -4.37
CA PRO A 383 4.06 -9.85 -3.71
C PRO A 383 3.35 -8.98 -2.67
N ILE A 384 2.02 -8.86 -2.75
CA ILE A 384 1.24 -8.06 -1.79
C ILE A 384 1.31 -8.62 -0.36
N ALA A 385 1.62 -9.92 -0.22
CA ALA A 385 1.72 -10.58 1.08
C ALA A 385 3.13 -10.50 1.69
N ILE A 386 4.10 -9.97 0.93
CA ILE A 386 5.51 -9.95 1.31
C ILE A 386 5.86 -8.55 1.84
N PRO A 387 6.18 -8.41 3.14
CA PRO A 387 6.64 -7.14 3.70
C PRO A 387 7.87 -6.60 2.96
N GLY A 388 8.03 -5.28 2.91
CA GLY A 388 9.11 -4.67 2.11
C GLY A 388 10.49 -5.09 2.58
N ILE A 389 10.71 -5.11 3.90
CA ILE A 389 11.96 -5.58 4.49
C ILE A 389 12.22 -7.06 4.19
N VAL A 390 11.18 -7.89 4.19
CA VAL A 390 11.26 -9.32 3.86
C VAL A 390 11.59 -9.52 2.37
N MET A 391 11.03 -8.69 1.48
CA MET A 391 11.39 -8.64 0.06
C MET A 391 12.86 -8.24 -0.16
N GLY A 392 13.36 -7.29 0.64
CA GLY A 392 14.78 -6.91 0.64
C GLY A 392 15.67 -8.08 1.02
N VAL A 393 15.38 -8.75 2.13
CA VAL A 393 16.12 -9.95 2.57
C VAL A 393 16.08 -11.04 1.52
N SER A 394 14.90 -11.34 0.98
CA SER A 394 14.70 -12.45 0.05
C SER A 394 15.47 -12.24 -1.25
N LEU A 395 15.47 -11.03 -1.81
CA LEU A 395 16.25 -10.68 -2.99
C LEU A 395 17.74 -10.64 -2.70
N MET A 396 18.15 -10.17 -1.52
CA MET A 396 19.56 -10.22 -1.11
C MET A 396 20.09 -11.66 -1.14
N TRP A 397 19.35 -12.60 -0.58
CA TRP A 397 19.71 -14.03 -0.60
C TRP A 397 19.83 -14.59 -2.01
N VAL A 398 18.91 -14.25 -2.91
CA VAL A 398 18.96 -14.65 -4.33
C VAL A 398 20.26 -14.19 -4.97
N TYR A 399 20.59 -12.91 -4.87
CA TYR A 399 21.71 -12.31 -5.59
C TYR A 399 23.07 -12.43 -4.88
N PHE A 400 23.10 -12.90 -3.64
CA PHE A 400 24.33 -13.41 -3.01
C PHE A 400 24.63 -14.84 -3.44
N THR A 401 23.60 -15.63 -3.73
CA THR A 401 23.76 -17.02 -4.19
C THR A 401 24.09 -17.07 -5.68
N LEU A 402 23.41 -16.26 -6.49
CA LEU A 402 23.62 -16.23 -7.93
C LEU A 402 24.90 -15.44 -8.25
N PRO A 403 25.79 -15.94 -9.14
CA PRO A 403 27.00 -15.24 -9.54
C PRO A 403 26.70 -14.11 -10.55
N ILE A 404 25.68 -13.30 -10.27
CA ILE A 404 25.24 -12.18 -11.10
C ILE A 404 25.45 -10.89 -10.29
N PRO A 405 26.37 -9.99 -10.70
CA PRO A 405 26.78 -8.83 -9.90
C PRO A 405 25.75 -7.69 -9.94
N ILE A 406 24.53 -7.96 -9.49
CA ILE A 406 23.41 -7.00 -9.45
C ILE A 406 23.23 -6.43 -8.04
N TYR A 407 23.67 -7.13 -7.00
CA TYR A 407 23.58 -6.63 -5.63
C TYR A 407 24.35 -5.32 -5.46
N GLY A 408 23.78 -4.37 -4.72
CA GLY A 408 24.34 -3.03 -4.54
C GLY A 408 24.22 -2.10 -5.76
N THR A 409 23.59 -2.55 -6.85
CA THR A 409 23.35 -1.69 -8.03
C THR A 409 21.92 -1.16 -8.05
N ILE A 410 21.64 -0.19 -8.93
CA ILE A 410 20.27 0.30 -9.12
C ILE A 410 19.31 -0.78 -9.67
N TRP A 411 19.85 -1.84 -10.28
CA TRP A 411 19.06 -2.92 -10.87
C TRP A 411 18.39 -3.81 -9.83
N ILE A 412 19.05 -4.11 -8.70
CA ILE A 412 18.41 -4.89 -7.63
C ILE A 412 17.25 -4.12 -7.00
N LEU A 413 17.39 -2.79 -6.89
CA LEU A 413 16.32 -1.90 -6.44
C LEU A 413 15.16 -1.89 -7.43
N LEU A 414 15.45 -1.79 -8.73
CA LEU A 414 14.43 -1.83 -9.77
C LEU A 414 13.66 -3.15 -9.75
N ILE A 415 14.35 -4.29 -9.62
CA ILE A 415 13.73 -5.62 -9.50
C ILE A 415 12.85 -5.70 -8.25
N ALA A 416 13.33 -5.19 -7.11
CA ALA A 416 12.55 -5.15 -5.89
C ALA A 416 11.27 -4.32 -6.05
N TYR A 417 11.37 -3.14 -6.68
CA TYR A 417 10.24 -2.21 -6.82
C TYR A 417 9.22 -2.73 -7.82
N VAL A 418 9.68 -3.26 -8.96
CA VAL A 418 8.80 -3.91 -9.94
C VAL A 418 8.04 -5.05 -9.27
N THR A 419 8.74 -5.96 -8.62
CA THR A 419 8.14 -7.12 -7.93
C THR A 419 7.12 -6.67 -6.89
N ARG A 420 7.50 -5.76 -5.99
CA ARG A 420 6.66 -5.27 -4.89
C ARG A 420 5.39 -4.60 -5.37
N TYR A 421 5.43 -3.88 -6.51
CA TYR A 421 4.31 -3.07 -6.97
C TYR A 421 3.46 -3.68 -8.10
N LEU A 422 3.83 -4.85 -8.62
CA LEU A 422 3.01 -5.64 -9.54
C LEU A 422 1.53 -5.78 -9.10
N PRO A 423 1.20 -6.08 -7.83
CA PRO A 423 -0.18 -6.29 -7.38
C PRO A 423 -1.08 -5.05 -7.55
N TYR A 424 -0.50 -3.85 -7.49
CA TYR A 424 -1.26 -2.61 -7.63
C TYR A 424 -1.60 -2.32 -9.09
N GLY A 425 -0.65 -2.57 -10.00
CA GLY A 425 -0.88 -2.45 -11.44
C GLY A 425 -1.92 -3.44 -11.93
N ILE A 426 -1.79 -4.72 -11.55
CA ILE A 426 -2.73 -5.76 -11.99
C ILE A 426 -4.16 -5.45 -11.52
N ARG A 427 -4.37 -5.10 -10.25
CA ARG A 427 -5.71 -4.83 -9.73
C ARG A 427 -6.38 -3.62 -10.39
N SER A 428 -5.59 -2.59 -10.70
CA SER A 428 -6.08 -1.41 -11.41
C SER A 428 -6.47 -1.73 -12.86
N LEU A 429 -5.61 -2.43 -13.59
CA LEU A 429 -5.79 -2.68 -15.04
C LEU A 429 -6.80 -3.78 -15.34
N THR A 430 -6.89 -4.82 -14.51
CA THR A 430 -7.95 -5.82 -14.61
C THR A 430 -9.31 -5.15 -14.43
N GLY A 431 -9.46 -4.27 -13.43
CA GLY A 431 -10.67 -3.47 -13.23
C GLY A 431 -11.03 -2.59 -14.43
N GLY A 432 -10.08 -1.83 -14.95
CA GLY A 432 -10.29 -1.00 -16.15
C GLY A 432 -10.67 -1.81 -17.40
N LEU A 433 -10.02 -2.94 -17.63
CA LEU A 433 -10.34 -3.82 -18.78
C LEU A 433 -11.72 -4.48 -18.66
N THR A 434 -12.14 -4.85 -17.45
CA THR A 434 -13.49 -5.41 -17.24
C THR A 434 -14.60 -4.41 -17.52
N GLN A 435 -14.35 -3.10 -17.36
CA GLN A 435 -15.31 -2.04 -17.69
C GLN A 435 -15.46 -1.81 -19.21
N ILE A 436 -14.44 -2.17 -20.00
CA ILE A 436 -14.50 -2.05 -21.46
C ILE A 436 -15.22 -3.30 -22.00
N HIS A 437 -16.43 -3.13 -22.54
CA HIS A 437 -17.21 -4.22 -23.11
C HIS A 437 -16.56 -4.80 -24.37
N ARG A 438 -16.64 -6.14 -24.54
CA ARG A 438 -16.06 -6.84 -25.71
C ARG A 438 -16.69 -6.44 -27.03
N GLU A 439 -17.94 -5.96 -27.00
CA GLU A 439 -18.69 -5.52 -28.18
C GLU A 439 -17.97 -4.43 -28.98
N LEU A 440 -17.20 -3.56 -28.32
CA LEU A 440 -16.41 -2.53 -29.00
C LEU A 440 -15.27 -3.14 -29.85
N GLU A 441 -14.67 -4.22 -29.37
CA GLU A 441 -13.63 -4.97 -30.08
C GLU A 441 -14.26 -5.80 -31.23
N GLU A 442 -15.44 -6.37 -30.99
CA GLU A 442 -16.20 -7.14 -31.99
C GLU A 442 -16.75 -6.25 -33.12
N ALA A 443 -17.23 -5.05 -32.81
CA ALA A 443 -17.65 -4.06 -33.81
C ALA A 443 -16.48 -3.61 -34.69
N SER A 444 -15.30 -3.38 -34.08
CA SER A 444 -14.07 -3.10 -34.83
C SER A 444 -13.69 -4.26 -35.75
N ALA A 445 -13.79 -5.50 -35.28
CA ALA A 445 -13.54 -6.70 -36.07
C ALA A 445 -14.55 -6.87 -37.22
N ALA A 446 -15.83 -6.62 -36.97
CA ALA A 446 -16.90 -6.67 -37.97
C ALA A 446 -16.69 -5.61 -39.07
N ALA A 447 -16.10 -4.46 -38.73
CA ALA A 447 -15.66 -3.45 -39.69
C ALA A 447 -14.36 -3.83 -40.46
N GLY A 448 -13.87 -5.06 -40.32
CA GLY A 448 -12.70 -5.59 -41.03
C GLY A 448 -11.36 -5.31 -40.36
N ALA A 449 -11.33 -4.74 -39.15
CA ALA A 449 -10.08 -4.48 -38.44
C ALA A 449 -9.47 -5.79 -37.91
N ARG A 450 -8.13 -5.86 -37.98
CA ARG A 450 -7.33 -6.93 -37.34
C ARG A 450 -7.06 -6.60 -35.87
N TRP A 451 -6.58 -7.58 -35.11
CA TRP A 451 -6.30 -7.43 -33.66
C TRP A 451 -5.46 -6.20 -33.31
N TRP A 452 -4.33 -5.96 -34.01
CA TRP A 452 -3.45 -4.83 -33.68
C TRP A 452 -4.09 -3.45 -33.92
N PRO A 453 -4.75 -3.20 -35.06
CA PRO A 453 -5.58 -2.00 -35.23
C PRO A 453 -6.64 -1.81 -34.14
N THR A 454 -7.38 -2.87 -33.78
CA THR A 454 -8.41 -2.82 -32.72
C THR A 454 -7.77 -2.51 -31.37
N PHE A 455 -6.68 -3.18 -31.01
CA PHE A 455 -5.95 -2.93 -29.77
C PHE A 455 -5.45 -1.49 -29.67
N ARG A 456 -4.77 -0.98 -30.70
CA ARG A 456 -4.17 0.36 -30.68
C ARG A 456 -5.19 1.50 -30.80
N ARG A 457 -6.30 1.30 -31.54
CA ARG A 457 -7.28 2.36 -31.82
C ARG A 457 -8.53 2.32 -30.94
N VAL A 458 -8.85 1.17 -30.35
CA VAL A 458 -10.03 0.99 -29.50
C VAL A 458 -9.61 0.70 -28.06
N THR A 459 -8.91 -0.42 -27.81
CA THR A 459 -8.63 -0.87 -26.44
C THR A 459 -7.69 0.08 -25.68
N VAL A 460 -6.55 0.46 -26.25
CA VAL A 460 -5.56 1.33 -25.59
C VAL A 460 -6.10 2.73 -25.31
N PRO A 461 -6.78 3.43 -26.25
CA PRO A 461 -7.34 4.75 -25.97
C PRO A 461 -8.44 4.73 -24.90
N LEU A 462 -9.22 3.66 -24.81
CA LEU A 462 -10.22 3.49 -23.75
C LEU A 462 -9.56 3.14 -22.40
N LEU A 463 -8.47 2.37 -22.41
CA LEU A 463 -7.72 2.00 -21.21
C LEU A 463 -6.73 3.09 -20.74
N ARG A 464 -6.45 4.11 -21.58
CA ARG A 464 -5.47 5.17 -21.30
C ARG A 464 -5.65 5.84 -19.92
N PRO A 465 -6.87 6.14 -19.42
CA PRO A 465 -7.00 6.82 -18.13
C PRO A 465 -6.61 5.89 -16.98
N THR A 466 -6.94 4.59 -17.10
CA THR A 466 -6.54 3.55 -16.14
C THR A 466 -5.03 3.30 -16.19
N LEU A 467 -4.42 3.25 -17.40
CA LEU A 467 -2.97 3.11 -17.56
C LEU A 467 -2.21 4.27 -16.91
N LEU A 468 -2.65 5.51 -17.15
CA LEU A 468 -2.05 6.70 -16.53
C LEU A 468 -2.24 6.72 -15.01
N ALA A 469 -3.43 6.39 -14.52
CA ALA A 469 -3.69 6.32 -13.08
C ALA A 469 -2.83 5.26 -12.40
N ALA A 470 -2.72 4.06 -12.99
CA ALA A 470 -1.85 2.99 -12.50
C ALA A 470 -0.37 3.40 -12.53
N TRP A 471 0.08 4.04 -13.61
CA TRP A 471 1.47 4.50 -13.75
C TRP A 471 1.83 5.51 -12.67
N ILE A 472 1.00 6.54 -12.49
CA ILE A 472 1.30 7.59 -11.51
C ILE A 472 1.20 7.03 -10.08
N TYR A 473 0.26 6.12 -9.81
CA TYR A 473 0.20 5.45 -8.51
C TYR A 473 1.48 4.65 -8.23
N VAL A 474 1.93 3.79 -9.16
CA VAL A 474 3.15 2.99 -9.00
C VAL A 474 4.38 3.88 -8.88
N PHE A 475 4.43 4.97 -9.64
CA PHE A 475 5.49 5.98 -9.56
C PHE A 475 5.57 6.59 -8.14
N ILE A 476 4.43 7.02 -7.60
CA ILE A 476 4.34 7.62 -6.26
C ILE A 476 4.80 6.63 -5.19
N VAL A 477 4.30 5.39 -5.20
CA VAL A 477 4.72 4.40 -4.18
C VAL A 477 6.19 4.02 -4.32
N SER A 478 6.71 3.92 -5.55
CA SER A 478 8.13 3.61 -5.80
C SER A 478 9.08 4.71 -5.33
N LEU A 479 8.72 5.98 -5.49
CA LEU A 479 9.52 7.08 -4.96
C LEU A 479 9.66 7.04 -3.44
N ARG A 480 8.64 6.50 -2.75
CA ARG A 480 8.50 6.50 -1.30
C ARG A 480 9.04 5.26 -0.63
N GLU A 481 9.51 4.29 -1.40
CA GLU A 481 9.95 3.01 -0.88
C GLU A 481 11.27 3.12 -0.13
N LEU A 482 11.26 2.70 1.14
CA LEU A 482 12.44 2.56 1.97
C LEU A 482 12.71 1.08 2.32
N SER A 483 11.65 0.36 2.69
CA SER A 483 11.74 -0.92 3.41
C SER A 483 12.52 -2.00 2.66
N ALA A 484 12.27 -2.22 1.37
CA ALA A 484 13.10 -3.14 0.59
C ALA A 484 14.47 -2.56 0.25
N GLY A 485 14.52 -1.26 -0.07
CA GLY A 485 15.73 -0.61 -0.58
C GLY A 485 16.87 -0.50 0.43
N ILE A 486 16.56 -0.32 1.72
CA ILE A 486 17.55 -0.13 2.79
C ILE A 486 18.49 -1.33 2.98
N LEU A 487 18.08 -2.53 2.56
CA LEU A 487 18.92 -3.74 2.61
C LEU A 487 19.69 -4.03 1.31
N LEU A 488 19.34 -3.33 0.23
CA LEU A 488 19.77 -3.66 -1.14
C LEU A 488 20.66 -2.59 -1.77
N TYR A 489 20.65 -1.37 -1.23
CA TYR A 489 21.43 -0.25 -1.78
C TYR A 489 22.92 -0.34 -1.46
N SER A 490 23.71 0.35 -2.28
CA SER A 490 25.11 0.70 -1.99
C SER A 490 25.33 2.21 -2.14
N SER A 491 26.58 2.66 -1.96
CA SER A 491 27.00 4.05 -2.17
C SER A 491 26.65 4.62 -3.54
N ASN A 492 26.52 3.77 -4.57
CA ASN A 492 26.26 4.18 -5.95
C ASN A 492 24.77 4.16 -6.32
N SER A 493 23.89 3.67 -5.44
CA SER A 493 22.47 3.46 -5.73
C SER A 493 21.55 4.07 -4.67
N VAL A 494 22.00 5.12 -3.98
CA VAL A 494 21.24 5.76 -2.90
C VAL A 494 20.01 6.47 -3.46
N VAL A 495 18.83 6.09 -2.96
CA VAL A 495 17.55 6.72 -3.30
C VAL A 495 17.16 7.76 -2.27
N LEU A 496 16.23 8.65 -2.60
CA LEU A 496 15.87 9.79 -1.75
C LEU A 496 15.43 9.37 -0.34
N ALA A 497 14.58 8.35 -0.22
CA ALA A 497 14.14 7.85 1.08
C ALA A 497 15.31 7.31 1.93
N ILE A 498 16.24 6.56 1.31
CA ILE A 498 17.43 6.05 2.00
C ILE A 498 18.37 7.20 2.38
N ARG A 499 18.54 8.20 1.51
CA ARG A 499 19.36 9.36 1.81
C ARG A 499 18.85 10.13 3.03
N ILE A 500 17.52 10.28 3.15
CA ILE A 500 16.89 10.89 4.32
C ILE A 500 17.17 10.05 5.58
N PHE A 501 17.13 8.72 5.47
CA PHE A 501 17.47 7.81 6.57
C PHE A 501 18.93 7.95 6.99
N ASP A 502 19.88 7.91 6.06
CA ASP A 502 21.31 8.06 6.33
C ASP A 502 21.63 9.42 6.96
N LEU A 503 21.01 10.51 6.48
CA LEU A 503 21.20 11.84 7.06
C LEU A 503 20.71 11.91 8.51
N ARG A 504 19.65 11.15 8.86
CA ARG A 504 19.16 11.03 10.23
C ARG A 504 20.15 10.29 11.12
N GLU A 505 20.78 9.22 10.63
CA GLU A 505 21.85 8.54 11.39
C GLU A 505 23.06 9.47 11.62
N ASN A 506 23.34 10.36 10.66
CA ASN A 506 24.43 11.34 10.75
C ASN A 506 24.05 12.67 11.46
N GLY A 507 22.81 12.80 11.97
CA GLY A 507 22.36 14.01 12.67
C GLY A 507 22.19 15.27 11.80
N ASN A 508 22.18 15.14 10.48
CA ASN A 508 22.04 16.27 9.55
C ASN A 508 20.57 16.62 9.30
N TYR A 509 19.93 17.23 10.30
CA TYR A 509 18.50 17.54 10.29
C TYR A 509 18.08 18.58 9.24
N THR A 510 18.96 19.53 8.92
CA THR A 510 18.69 20.55 7.89
C THR A 510 18.58 19.93 6.50
N ALA A 511 19.48 19.02 6.15
CA ALA A 511 19.43 18.33 4.86
C ALA A 511 18.21 17.40 4.75
N ILE A 512 17.80 16.75 5.86
CA ILE A 512 16.58 15.92 5.89
C ILE A 512 15.35 16.76 5.55
N ALA A 513 15.20 17.90 6.21
CA ALA A 513 14.07 18.77 5.97
C ALA A 513 14.05 19.29 4.53
N ALA A 514 15.22 19.65 4.00
CA ALA A 514 15.39 20.03 2.60
C ALA A 514 14.88 18.97 1.61
N LEU A 515 15.37 17.74 1.76
CA LEU A 515 14.97 16.64 0.91
C LEU A 515 13.48 16.27 1.07
N SER A 516 12.95 16.45 2.29
CA SER A 516 11.57 16.09 2.61
C SER A 516 10.55 17.03 1.96
N VAL A 517 10.77 18.35 2.01
CA VAL A 517 9.88 19.34 1.37
C VAL A 517 9.84 19.13 -0.13
N MET A 518 11.02 18.96 -0.71
CA MET A 518 11.17 18.74 -2.14
C MET A 518 10.39 17.48 -2.57
N MET A 519 10.55 16.37 -1.83
CA MET A 519 9.83 15.14 -2.09
C MET A 519 8.32 15.32 -2.00
N VAL A 520 7.83 15.93 -0.93
CA VAL A 520 6.39 16.18 -0.74
C VAL A 520 5.86 17.11 -1.83
N THR A 521 6.60 18.15 -2.21
CA THR A 521 6.20 19.08 -3.28
C THR A 521 6.05 18.37 -4.62
N VAL A 522 7.02 17.55 -5.01
CA VAL A 522 6.95 16.75 -6.25
C VAL A 522 5.74 15.83 -6.22
N LEU A 523 5.49 15.14 -5.10
CA LEU A 523 4.37 14.22 -4.96
C LEU A 523 3.01 14.94 -5.01
N VAL A 524 2.88 16.11 -4.35
CA VAL A 524 1.67 16.93 -4.38
C VAL A 524 1.39 17.44 -5.79
N VAL A 525 2.42 17.91 -6.51
CA VAL A 525 2.29 18.38 -7.90
C VAL A 525 1.82 17.24 -8.82
N LEU A 526 2.38 16.04 -8.67
CA LEU A 526 1.98 14.88 -9.46
C LEU A 526 0.54 14.43 -9.19
N VAL A 527 0.12 14.46 -7.92
CA VAL A 527 -1.26 14.14 -7.54
C VAL A 527 -2.24 15.21 -8.03
N ALA A 528 -1.87 16.48 -7.93
CA ALA A 528 -2.68 17.57 -8.49
C ALA A 528 -2.82 17.45 -10.01
N ALA A 529 -1.76 17.06 -10.72
CA ALA A 529 -1.81 16.78 -12.15
C ALA A 529 -2.74 15.59 -12.46
N LEU A 530 -2.65 14.50 -11.71
CA LEU A 530 -3.55 13.35 -11.78
C LEU A 530 -5.02 13.75 -11.65
N GLN A 531 -5.35 14.52 -10.60
CA GLN A 531 -6.73 14.92 -10.34
C GLN A 531 -7.30 15.79 -11.45
N ARG A 532 -6.48 16.67 -12.05
CA ARG A 532 -6.88 17.48 -13.21
C ARG A 532 -7.11 16.65 -14.46
N LEU A 533 -6.29 15.63 -14.70
CA LEU A 533 -6.44 14.73 -15.85
C LEU A 533 -7.65 13.78 -15.68
N GLY A 534 -7.87 13.26 -14.46
CA GLY A 534 -9.01 12.40 -14.14
C GLY A 534 -10.35 13.15 -14.13
N GLY A 535 -10.37 14.38 -13.59
CA GLY A 535 -11.58 15.21 -13.50
C GLY A 535 -12.13 15.68 -14.86
N ARG A 536 -11.30 15.73 -15.91
CA ARG A 536 -11.76 16.03 -17.28
C ARG A 536 -12.59 14.90 -17.88
N SER A 537 -12.28 13.63 -17.56
CA SER A 537 -13.01 12.48 -18.10
C SER A 537 -14.44 12.32 -17.58
N VAL A 538 -14.75 12.87 -16.39
CA VAL A 538 -16.09 12.80 -15.76
C VAL A 538 -16.98 13.99 -16.15
N ARG A 539 -16.41 15.06 -16.72
CA ARG A 539 -17.17 16.24 -17.19
C ARG A 539 -17.58 16.18 -18.66
N GLU A 540 -16.98 15.28 -19.43
CA GLU A 540 -17.23 15.10 -20.87
C GLU A 540 -18.05 13.84 -21.20
N SER A 541 -18.53 13.12 -20.18
CA SER A 541 -19.50 12.01 -20.26
C SER A 541 -20.76 12.37 -19.49
#